data_AF-A0A8D1MQ45-F1
#
_entry.id   AF-A0A8D1MQ45-F1
#
_cell.length_a   1.000
_cell.length_b   1.000
_cell.length_c   1.000
_cell.angle_alpha   90.00
_cell.angle_beta   90.00
_cell.angle_gamma   90.00
#
_symmetry.space_group_name_H-M   'P 1'
#
loop_
_entity.id
_entity.type
_entity.pdbx_description
1 polymer ?
#
loop_
_entity_poly.entity_id
_entity_poly.type
_entity_poly.pdbx_seq_one_letter_code
_entity_poly.pdbx_strand_id
1 'polypeptide(L)'
;SCVGQTPGCALCSVSMLWGWFLLIRVHPLERPPPTPQGFGIHDLTVDASLKPILRSSYLRGLNLASFFALSKIMVFVTFITSEVLGNVITASQVFVVVTLFEALRLTGTLHFPMAVEKVSEAVVSIQRVKNFLLLEETSQHNPQLPSDGEAIVRMHDFTAFWDKASETPTLQGLSFTIRPGELLAVVGPVGAGKSSLLSAVLGELPPSQGQVTVRGRIAYVPQQPWLFPGTVRSNILFGKKYEKDRYEKVLKACALEEDLQPLEDGDLTVVRDRGTPLSAGQKARISLARAVYQDADIYLLDDPLSAVDAGVSKHLFEQCIRQALHEKITILVTHQLQYLKDASQILILKDGKIMKKGTFAELPKPGVDFEDIPLKEKEAEPPPVPDSPTPRSQASESSVESQENPRPLLEDAAPQDQDAENIRVTLSLESRSEGKVGFKTYKNYFISGDNWFIIIFLILVNIAAQVSYVLQDWWLSSW
;
A
#
# COMPACT_ATOMS: atom_id res chain seq x y z
N SER A 1 2.20 -23.99 -8.15
CA SER A 1 1.66 -22.87 -8.94
C SER A 1 0.54 -22.20 -8.17
N CYS A 2 0.41 -20.89 -8.35
CA CYS A 2 -0.46 -19.93 -7.66
C CYS A 2 0.13 -19.27 -6.41
N VAL A 3 0.71 -18.10 -6.72
CA VAL A 3 1.20 -16.98 -5.93
C VAL A 3 0.05 -16.31 -5.20
N GLY A 4 0.18 -16.09 -3.90
CA GLY A 4 -0.71 -15.23 -3.10
C GLY A 4 0.12 -14.09 -2.49
N GLN A 5 -0.01 -12.90 -3.08
CA GLN A 5 0.57 -11.66 -2.59
C GLN A 5 -0.22 -11.13 -1.39
N THR A 6 0.45 -10.89 -0.28
CA THR A 6 0.00 -9.99 0.79
C THR A 6 0.84 -8.71 0.74
N PRO A 7 0.23 -7.52 0.60
CA PRO A 7 0.92 -6.26 0.84
C PRO A 7 0.35 -5.61 2.11
N GLY A 8 0.72 -6.14 3.28
CA GLY A 8 0.22 -5.64 4.58
C GLY A 8 0.95 -4.40 5.11
N CYS A 9 2.25 -4.23 4.84
CA CYS A 9 3.02 -3.13 5.42
C CYS A 9 3.22 -1.92 4.50
N ALA A 10 3.18 -2.09 3.17
CA ALA A 10 3.37 -0.97 2.24
C ALA A 10 2.12 -0.06 2.13
N LEU A 11 0.92 -0.63 2.27
CA LEU A 11 -0.34 0.11 2.15
C LEU A 11 -0.66 0.99 3.36
N CYS A 12 -0.22 0.63 4.57
CA CYS A 12 -0.34 1.52 5.74
C CYS A 12 0.51 2.78 5.55
N SER A 13 1.72 2.65 5.01
CA SER A 13 2.58 3.80 4.70
C SER A 13 2.00 4.66 3.57
N VAL A 14 1.42 4.04 2.54
CA VAL A 14 0.80 4.78 1.41
C VAL A 14 -0.52 5.45 1.82
N SER A 15 -1.33 4.82 2.68
CA SER A 15 -2.57 5.39 3.24
C SER A 15 -2.27 6.53 4.21
N MET A 16 -1.26 6.39 5.08
CA MET A 16 -0.76 7.50 5.89
C MET A 16 -0.18 8.62 5.02
N LEU A 17 0.60 8.31 3.98
CA LEU A 17 1.14 9.30 3.04
C LEU A 17 0.03 10.04 2.30
N TRP A 18 -1.05 9.36 1.89
CA TRP A 18 -2.23 9.98 1.27
C TRP A 18 -3.03 10.83 2.24
N GLY A 19 -3.24 10.36 3.48
CA GLY A 19 -3.86 11.14 4.54
C GLY A 19 -3.07 12.42 4.83
N TRP A 20 -1.73 12.32 4.86
CA TRP A 20 -0.82 13.45 4.98
C TRP A 20 -0.86 14.37 3.75
N PHE A 21 -0.90 13.83 2.54
CA PHE A 21 -0.97 14.61 1.30
C PHE A 21 -2.28 15.41 1.20
N LEU A 22 -3.40 14.78 1.61
CA LEU A 22 -4.70 15.44 1.67
C LEU A 22 -4.73 16.51 2.77
N LEU A 23 -4.13 16.23 3.94
CA LEU A 23 -3.98 17.21 5.03
C LEU A 23 -3.14 18.43 4.59
N ILE A 24 -2.02 18.21 3.89
CA ILE A 24 -1.13 19.26 3.36
C ILE A 24 -1.85 20.10 2.29
N ARG A 25 -2.77 19.50 1.53
CA ARG A 25 -3.51 20.19 0.47
C ARG A 25 -4.71 20.99 1.00
N VAL A 26 -5.34 20.51 2.07
CA VAL A 26 -6.51 21.16 2.72
C VAL A 26 -6.07 22.22 3.75
N HIS A 27 -4.99 21.95 4.48
CA HIS A 27 -4.27 22.94 5.26
C HIS A 27 -2.92 23.19 4.57
N PRO A 28 -2.78 24.24 3.74
CA PRO A 28 -1.47 24.65 3.26
C PRO A 28 -0.63 24.98 4.49
N LEU A 29 0.20 24.03 4.90
CA LEU A 29 1.20 24.21 5.91
C LEU A 29 2.15 25.28 5.35
N GLU A 30 2.00 26.54 5.76
CA GLU A 30 2.90 27.65 5.39
C GLU A 30 4.35 27.34 5.76
N ARG A 31 4.60 26.30 6.58
CA ARG A 31 5.92 25.71 6.81
C ARG A 31 5.82 24.18 6.88
N PRO A 32 6.74 23.43 6.23
CA PRO A 32 6.83 21.99 6.40
C PRO A 32 6.99 21.62 7.88
N PRO A 33 6.56 20.40 8.29
CA PRO A 33 6.69 19.95 9.68
C PRO A 33 8.15 20.11 10.14
N PRO A 34 8.39 20.55 11.39
CA PRO A 34 9.73 20.84 11.87
C PRO A 34 10.57 19.56 11.87
N THR A 35 11.44 19.44 10.87
CA THR A 35 12.54 18.49 10.86
C THR A 35 13.52 18.92 11.96
N PRO A 36 14.04 17.99 12.78
CA PRO A 36 15.09 18.33 13.72
C PRO A 36 16.25 18.91 12.90
N GLN A 37 16.62 20.17 13.20
CA GLN A 37 17.72 20.94 12.58
C GLN A 37 17.45 21.69 11.27
N GLY A 38 16.20 21.96 10.86
CA GLY A 38 15.93 22.96 9.81
C GLY A 38 16.40 22.59 8.39
N PHE A 39 16.74 21.33 8.15
CA PHE A 39 17.01 20.80 6.81
C PHE A 39 15.71 20.35 6.13
N GLY A 40 15.46 20.81 4.90
CA GLY A 40 14.31 20.35 4.12
C GLY A 40 14.42 18.85 3.83
N ILE A 41 13.28 18.19 3.58
CA ILE A 41 13.24 16.76 3.15
C ILE A 41 14.14 16.53 1.93
N HIS A 42 14.24 17.54 1.05
CA HIS A 42 15.18 17.53 -0.08
C HIS A 42 16.64 17.36 0.36
N ASP A 43 17.10 18.06 1.40
CA ASP A 43 18.51 18.04 1.81
C ASP A 43 18.87 16.72 2.52
N LEU A 44 17.98 16.20 3.38
CA LEU A 44 18.17 14.91 4.04
C LEU A 44 18.20 13.74 3.04
N THR A 45 17.36 13.79 2.01
CA THR A 45 17.29 12.72 1.00
C THR A 45 18.44 12.82 -0.01
N VAL A 46 18.86 14.03 -0.38
CA VAL A 46 19.96 14.25 -1.32
C VAL A 46 21.29 13.84 -0.68
N ASP A 47 21.64 14.36 0.50
CA ASP A 47 22.98 14.13 1.06
C ASP A 47 23.21 12.72 1.61
N ALA A 48 22.18 12.10 2.21
CA ALA A 48 22.32 10.76 2.78
C ALA A 48 22.25 9.64 1.72
N SER A 49 21.48 9.84 0.64
CA SER A 49 21.28 8.82 -0.41
C SER A 49 22.30 8.92 -1.55
N LEU A 50 22.71 10.14 -1.94
CA LEU A 50 23.55 10.32 -3.13
C LEU A 50 25.00 9.98 -2.89
N LYS A 51 25.57 10.28 -1.72
CA LYS A 51 27.00 10.03 -1.46
C LYS A 51 27.41 8.56 -1.67
N PRO A 52 26.66 7.55 -1.17
CA PRO A 52 26.95 6.14 -1.46
C PRO A 52 26.78 5.79 -2.95
N ILE A 53 25.73 6.32 -3.60
CA ILE A 53 25.43 6.07 -5.02
C ILE A 53 26.54 6.63 -5.91
N LEU A 54 27.00 7.85 -5.63
CA LEU A 54 28.08 8.51 -6.37
C LEU A 54 29.40 7.75 -6.20
N ARG A 55 29.76 7.33 -4.98
CA ARG A 55 30.94 6.48 -4.74
C ARG A 55 30.88 5.17 -5.54
N SER A 56 29.72 4.50 -5.54
CA SER A 56 29.51 3.30 -6.35
C SER A 56 29.63 3.60 -7.85
N SER A 57 29.13 4.74 -8.31
CA SER A 57 29.22 5.17 -9.70
C SER A 57 30.66 5.48 -10.12
N TYR A 58 31.47 6.09 -9.25
CA TYR A 58 32.90 6.31 -9.51
C TYR A 58 33.67 5.00 -9.64
N LEU A 59 33.40 4.02 -8.78
CA LEU A 59 34.01 2.69 -8.87
C LEU A 59 33.62 1.97 -10.16
N ARG A 60 32.35 2.06 -10.58
CA ARG A 60 31.89 1.53 -11.88
C ARG A 60 32.59 2.24 -13.05
N GLY A 61 32.71 3.57 -12.99
CA GLY A 61 33.41 4.37 -13.99
C GLY A 61 34.89 4.00 -14.11
N LEU A 62 35.57 3.79 -12.98
CA LEU A 62 36.96 3.34 -12.95
C LEU A 62 37.11 1.93 -13.56
N ASN A 63 36.20 1.02 -13.23
CA ASN A 63 36.19 -0.34 -13.81
C ASN A 63 35.99 -0.29 -15.34
N LEU A 64 35.07 0.55 -15.83
CA LEU A 64 34.87 0.74 -17.27
C LEU A 64 36.06 1.40 -17.95
N ALA A 65 36.74 2.35 -17.30
CA ALA A 65 37.97 2.95 -17.84
C ALA A 65 39.10 1.91 -17.94
N SER A 66 39.18 0.98 -16.98
CA SER A 66 40.17 -0.09 -16.98
C SER A 66 40.06 -1.02 -18.20
N PHE A 67 38.83 -1.21 -18.73
CA PHE A 67 38.58 -1.99 -19.93
C PHE A 67 39.40 -1.49 -21.13
N PHE A 68 39.53 -0.18 -21.32
CA PHE A 68 40.26 0.40 -22.46
C PHE A 68 41.78 0.38 -22.29
N ALA A 69 42.28 0.43 -21.05
CA ALA A 69 43.72 0.57 -20.78
C ALA A 69 44.44 -0.78 -20.54
N LEU A 70 43.77 -1.77 -19.94
CA LEU A 70 44.44 -2.99 -19.45
C LEU A 70 45.03 -3.87 -20.55
N SER A 71 44.33 -4.11 -21.67
CA SER A 71 44.87 -4.98 -22.74
C SER A 71 46.13 -4.37 -23.37
N LYS A 72 46.15 -3.05 -23.53
CA LYS A 72 47.25 -2.26 -24.06
C LYS A 72 48.48 -2.27 -23.14
N ILE A 73 48.28 -2.07 -21.83
CA ILE A 73 49.35 -2.19 -20.83
C ILE A 73 49.91 -3.62 -20.78
N MET A 74 49.05 -4.64 -20.79
CA MET A 74 49.49 -6.05 -20.78
C MET A 74 50.35 -6.39 -22.00
N VAL A 75 49.94 -5.95 -23.18
CA VAL A 75 50.69 -6.13 -24.43
C VAL A 75 52.06 -5.43 -24.34
N PHE A 76 52.10 -4.18 -23.89
CA PHE A 76 53.34 -3.41 -23.75
C PHE A 76 54.34 -4.05 -22.78
N VAL A 77 53.86 -4.43 -21.59
CA VAL A 77 54.68 -5.11 -20.57
C VAL A 77 55.21 -6.44 -21.09
N THR A 78 54.40 -7.21 -21.81
CA THR A 78 54.79 -8.51 -22.37
C THR A 78 55.94 -8.36 -23.37
N PHE A 79 55.85 -7.40 -24.29
CA PHE A 79 56.90 -7.20 -25.30
C PHE A 79 58.17 -6.60 -24.71
N ILE A 80 58.08 -5.61 -23.80
CA ILE A 80 59.27 -5.09 -23.11
C ILE A 80 59.98 -6.20 -22.34
N THR A 81 59.23 -7.06 -21.64
CA THR A 81 59.81 -8.18 -20.89
C THR A 81 60.50 -9.16 -21.85
N SER A 82 59.87 -9.46 -22.99
CA SER A 82 60.46 -10.33 -24.02
C SER A 82 61.76 -9.77 -24.60
N GLU A 83 61.84 -8.46 -24.81
CA GLU A 83 63.03 -7.78 -25.30
C GLU A 83 64.16 -7.77 -24.26
N VAL A 84 63.84 -7.50 -22.98
CA VAL A 84 64.81 -7.54 -21.87
C VAL A 84 65.38 -8.94 -21.67
N LEU A 85 64.61 -10.00 -21.94
CA LEU A 85 65.07 -11.39 -21.89
C LEU A 85 65.89 -11.82 -23.14
N GLY A 86 66.01 -10.95 -24.15
CA GLY A 86 66.78 -11.23 -25.37
C GLY A 86 66.08 -12.14 -26.37
N ASN A 87 64.75 -12.28 -26.29
CA ASN A 87 63.99 -13.06 -27.27
C ASN A 87 63.76 -12.26 -28.56
N VAL A 88 63.89 -12.92 -29.72
CA VAL A 88 63.61 -12.31 -31.02
C VAL A 88 62.10 -12.22 -31.22
N ILE A 89 61.56 -11.01 -31.27
CA ILE A 89 60.13 -10.76 -31.47
C ILE A 89 59.85 -10.78 -32.99
N THR A 90 58.99 -11.71 -33.43
CA THR A 90 58.54 -11.77 -34.83
C THR A 90 57.12 -11.19 -34.99
N ALA A 91 56.81 -10.62 -36.16
CA ALA A 91 55.50 -10.02 -36.42
C ALA A 91 54.32 -10.99 -36.23
N SER A 92 54.51 -12.28 -36.53
CA SER A 92 53.50 -13.32 -36.32
C SER A 92 53.23 -13.56 -34.83
N GLN A 93 54.24 -13.55 -33.98
CA GLN A 93 54.08 -13.66 -32.52
C GLN A 93 53.37 -12.43 -31.96
N VAL A 94 53.71 -11.23 -32.44
CA VAL A 94 53.05 -9.99 -32.01
C VAL A 94 51.55 -10.05 -32.29
N PHE A 95 51.17 -10.44 -33.51
CA PHE A 95 49.78 -10.57 -33.90
C PHE A 95 49.01 -11.59 -33.05
N VAL A 96 49.61 -12.75 -32.75
CA VAL A 96 48.97 -13.78 -31.93
C VAL A 96 48.77 -13.30 -30.49
N VAL A 97 49.78 -12.69 -29.88
CA VAL A 97 49.72 -12.19 -28.49
C VAL A 97 48.66 -11.09 -28.36
N VAL A 98 48.65 -10.12 -29.28
CA VAL A 98 47.64 -9.04 -29.29
C VAL A 98 46.23 -9.62 -29.46
N THR A 99 46.04 -10.55 -30.40
CA THR A 99 44.73 -11.19 -30.63
C THR A 99 44.22 -11.94 -29.40
N LEU A 100 45.11 -12.67 -28.71
CA LEU A 100 44.76 -13.41 -27.49
C LEU A 100 44.39 -12.47 -26.33
N PHE A 101 45.15 -11.40 -26.11
CA PHE A 101 44.83 -10.41 -25.07
C PHE A 101 43.53 -9.66 -25.35
N GLU A 102 43.25 -9.36 -26.63
CA GLU A 102 42.01 -8.71 -27.04
C GLU A 102 40.80 -9.61 -26.83
N ALA A 103 40.93 -10.92 -27.10
CA ALA A 103 39.89 -11.91 -26.82
C ALA A 103 39.62 -12.05 -25.32
N LEU A 104 40.66 -12.02 -24.48
CA LEU A 104 40.53 -12.13 -23.02
C LEU A 104 39.99 -10.86 -22.35
N ARG A 105 40.14 -9.70 -22.99
CA ARG A 105 39.75 -8.40 -22.44
C ARG A 105 38.28 -8.39 -22.01
N LEU A 106 37.37 -8.79 -22.90
CA LEU A 106 35.92 -8.72 -22.62
C LEU A 106 35.53 -9.53 -21.38
N THR A 107 36.06 -10.74 -21.25
CA THR A 107 35.77 -11.62 -20.12
C THR A 107 36.42 -11.14 -18.82
N GLY A 108 37.68 -10.70 -18.90
CA GLY A 108 38.49 -10.34 -17.74
C GLY A 108 38.13 -8.99 -17.10
N THR A 109 37.90 -7.95 -17.91
CA THR A 109 37.67 -6.58 -17.38
C THR A 109 36.21 -6.16 -17.33
N LEU A 110 35.32 -6.81 -18.10
CA LEU A 110 33.91 -6.43 -18.12
C LEU A 110 33.03 -7.48 -17.43
N HIS A 111 33.02 -8.72 -17.93
CA HIS A 111 32.09 -9.73 -17.40
C HIS A 111 32.42 -10.19 -15.98
N PHE A 112 33.70 -10.40 -15.66
CA PHE A 112 34.08 -10.90 -14.33
C PHE A 112 33.79 -9.90 -13.19
N PRO A 113 34.18 -8.62 -13.26
CA PRO A 113 33.82 -7.66 -12.21
C PRO A 113 32.31 -7.43 -12.10
N MET A 114 31.57 -7.43 -13.22
CA MET A 114 30.12 -7.35 -13.20
C MET A 114 29.49 -8.57 -12.50
N ALA A 115 30.03 -9.77 -12.72
CA ALA A 115 29.56 -10.96 -12.03
C ALA A 115 29.77 -10.85 -10.52
N VAL A 116 30.95 -10.41 -10.07
CA VAL A 116 31.25 -10.17 -8.64
C VAL A 116 30.30 -9.13 -8.05
N GLU A 117 30.07 -8.04 -8.77
CA GLU A 117 29.11 -7.00 -8.37
C GLU A 117 27.71 -7.60 -8.18
N LYS A 118 27.21 -8.34 -9.18
CA LYS A 118 25.87 -8.96 -9.11
C LYS A 118 25.75 -10.00 -8.02
N VAL A 119 26.80 -10.78 -7.76
CA VAL A 119 26.82 -11.71 -6.63
C VAL A 119 26.74 -10.95 -5.31
N SER A 120 27.45 -9.83 -5.15
CA SER A 120 27.39 -9.05 -3.91
C SER A 120 26.02 -8.40 -3.68
N GLU A 121 25.40 -7.84 -4.73
CA GLU A 121 24.02 -7.32 -4.70
C GLU A 121 23.02 -8.44 -4.36
N ALA A 122 23.19 -9.63 -4.95
CA ALA A 122 22.32 -10.78 -4.72
C ALA A 122 22.41 -11.28 -3.27
N VAL A 123 23.61 -11.40 -2.69
CA VAL A 123 23.79 -11.84 -1.30
C VAL A 123 23.07 -10.92 -0.32
N VAL A 124 23.19 -9.59 -0.49
CA VAL A 124 22.48 -8.61 0.35
C VAL A 124 20.97 -8.74 0.19
N SER A 125 20.50 -8.92 -1.04
CA SER A 125 19.07 -9.07 -1.34
C SER A 125 18.50 -10.36 -0.73
N ILE A 126 19.22 -11.47 -0.84
CA ILE A 126 18.88 -12.76 -0.23
C ILE A 126 18.84 -12.62 1.30
N GLN A 127 19.80 -11.93 1.89
CA GLN A 127 19.80 -11.73 3.35
C GLN A 127 18.58 -10.93 3.82
N ARG A 128 18.15 -9.90 3.06
CA ARG A 128 16.93 -9.14 3.37
C ARG A 128 15.68 -10.00 3.28
N VAL A 129 15.55 -10.78 2.20
CA VAL A 129 14.44 -11.72 2.03
C VAL A 129 14.43 -12.76 3.14
N LYS A 130 15.59 -13.33 3.48
CA LYS A 130 15.74 -14.28 4.58
C LYS A 130 15.32 -13.66 5.92
N ASN A 131 15.80 -12.46 6.25
CA ASN A 131 15.43 -11.79 7.49
C ASN A 131 13.92 -11.54 7.58
N PHE A 132 13.28 -11.17 6.47
CA PHE A 132 11.84 -10.99 6.40
C PHE A 132 11.08 -12.32 6.55
N LEU A 133 11.51 -13.37 5.86
CA LEU A 133 10.88 -14.70 5.93
C LEU A 133 11.07 -15.39 7.29
N LEU A 134 12.02 -14.95 8.11
CA LEU A 134 12.28 -15.47 9.45
C LEU A 134 11.68 -14.61 10.57
N LEU A 135 10.83 -13.64 10.23
CA LEU A 135 10.06 -12.89 11.23
C LEU A 135 9.12 -13.84 12.00
N GLU A 136 8.83 -13.49 13.25
CA GLU A 136 7.90 -14.25 14.09
C GLU A 136 6.51 -14.27 13.44
N GLU A 137 5.97 -15.47 13.19
CA GLU A 137 4.61 -15.62 12.69
C GLU A 137 3.62 -15.45 13.84
N THR A 138 2.52 -14.72 13.61
CA THR A 138 1.41 -14.68 14.54
C THR A 138 0.81 -16.08 14.62
N SER A 139 1.04 -16.78 15.73
CA SER A 139 0.48 -18.11 15.94
C SER A 139 -1.04 -18.03 15.90
N GLN A 140 -1.69 -18.74 14.97
CA GLN A 140 -3.14 -18.92 14.93
C GLN A 140 -3.58 -19.70 16.19
N HIS A 141 -3.71 -19.01 17.32
CA HIS A 141 -3.99 -19.63 18.62
C HIS A 141 -5.45 -20.09 18.77
N ASN A 142 -6.32 -19.71 17.84
CA ASN A 142 -7.66 -20.24 17.74
C ASN A 142 -7.79 -20.99 16.40
N PRO A 143 -7.53 -22.31 16.35
CA PRO A 143 -8.13 -23.09 15.28
C PRO A 143 -9.61 -22.76 15.31
N GLN A 144 -10.16 -22.27 14.19
CA GLN A 144 -11.61 -22.16 14.03
C GLN A 144 -12.14 -23.58 14.21
N LEU A 145 -12.51 -23.91 15.44
CA LEU A 145 -12.96 -25.24 15.79
C LEU A 145 -14.20 -25.50 14.94
N PRO A 146 -14.27 -26.64 14.23
CA PRO A 146 -15.43 -26.96 13.43
C PRO A 146 -16.69 -26.80 14.27
N SER A 147 -17.69 -26.14 13.68
CA SER A 147 -18.96 -25.87 14.34
C SER A 147 -19.72 -27.19 14.47
N ASP A 148 -19.55 -27.90 15.59
CA ASP A 148 -20.42 -29.03 16.00
C ASP A 148 -21.81 -28.53 16.42
N GLY A 149 -22.33 -27.47 15.78
CA GLY A 149 -23.63 -26.86 16.06
C GLY A 149 -23.65 -25.84 17.21
N GLU A 150 -22.55 -25.65 17.95
CA GLU A 150 -22.46 -24.70 19.06
C GLU A 150 -21.45 -23.57 18.77
N ALA A 151 -21.85 -22.63 17.90
CA ALA A 151 -21.10 -21.38 17.75
C ALA A 151 -21.09 -20.62 19.09
N ILE A 152 -19.92 -20.17 19.52
CA ILE A 152 -19.76 -19.47 20.80
C ILE A 152 -18.53 -18.57 20.78
N VAL A 153 -18.67 -17.39 21.39
CA VAL A 153 -17.55 -16.51 21.72
C VAL A 153 -17.47 -16.41 23.23
N ARG A 154 -16.39 -16.94 23.82
CA ARG A 154 -16.15 -16.90 25.26
C ARG A 154 -14.77 -16.33 25.53
N MET A 155 -14.72 -15.28 26.33
CA MET A 155 -13.50 -14.66 26.82
C MET A 155 -13.45 -14.80 28.33
N HIS A 156 -12.33 -15.27 28.88
CA HIS A 156 -12.14 -15.50 30.31
C HIS A 156 -10.81 -14.92 30.78
N ASP A 157 -10.89 -13.96 31.71
CA ASP A 157 -9.76 -13.25 32.32
C ASP A 157 -8.70 -12.78 31.31
N PHE A 158 -9.15 -12.30 30.15
CA PHE A 158 -8.27 -12.00 29.03
C PHE A 158 -7.51 -10.70 29.24
N THR A 159 -6.19 -10.78 29.17
CA THR A 159 -5.27 -9.64 29.22
C THR A 159 -4.27 -9.73 28.07
N ALA A 160 -4.07 -8.63 27.34
CA ALA A 160 -3.20 -8.60 26.16
C ALA A 160 -2.55 -7.24 25.91
N PHE A 161 -1.44 -7.27 25.17
CA PHE A 161 -0.60 -6.13 24.80
C PHE A 161 -0.32 -6.16 23.30
N TRP A 162 -0.46 -5.02 22.61
CA TRP A 162 0.05 -4.88 21.24
C TRP A 162 1.57 -4.81 21.20
N ASP A 163 2.14 -4.02 22.10
CA ASP A 163 3.58 -3.93 22.31
C ASP A 163 3.92 -4.57 23.65
N LYS A 164 4.69 -5.66 23.60
CA LYS A 164 5.19 -6.36 24.80
C LYS A 164 6.08 -5.47 25.67
N ALA A 165 6.62 -4.38 25.13
CA ALA A 165 7.40 -3.39 25.88
C ALA A 165 6.52 -2.35 26.60
N SER A 166 5.22 -2.29 26.33
CA SER A 166 4.30 -1.38 27.01
C SER A 166 4.10 -1.77 28.47
N GLU A 167 4.13 -0.78 29.37
CA GLU A 167 3.88 -1.00 30.81
C GLU A 167 2.41 -1.30 31.10
N THR A 168 1.48 -0.77 30.29
CA THR A 168 0.05 -0.92 30.49
C THR A 168 -0.56 -1.90 29.49
N PRO A 169 -1.41 -2.85 29.95
CA PRO A 169 -2.13 -3.75 29.05
C PRO A 169 -3.15 -2.98 28.22
N THR A 170 -3.28 -3.33 26.95
CA THR A 170 -4.33 -2.76 26.08
C THR A 170 -5.71 -3.23 26.51
N LEU A 171 -5.82 -4.48 26.94
CA LEU A 171 -7.04 -5.09 27.47
C LEU A 171 -6.68 -5.81 28.77
N GLN A 172 -7.51 -5.70 29.81
CA GLN A 172 -7.22 -6.22 31.14
C GLN A 172 -8.40 -6.94 31.78
N GLY A 173 -8.21 -8.23 32.07
CA GLY A 173 -9.15 -9.06 32.85
C GLY A 173 -10.54 -9.21 32.23
N LEU A 174 -10.67 -9.15 30.90
CA LEU A 174 -11.97 -9.17 30.24
C LEU A 174 -12.62 -10.55 30.34
N SER A 175 -13.88 -10.60 30.78
CA SER A 175 -14.64 -11.84 30.90
C SER A 175 -16.08 -11.68 30.42
N PHE A 176 -16.45 -12.37 29.34
CA PHE A 176 -17.83 -12.42 28.82
C PHE A 176 -18.08 -13.64 27.94
N THR A 177 -19.35 -13.90 27.63
CA THR A 177 -19.77 -15.00 26.76
C THR A 177 -20.96 -14.54 25.94
N ILE A 178 -20.97 -14.90 24.66
CA ILE A 178 -22.02 -14.55 23.70
C ILE A 178 -22.45 -15.82 23.00
N ARG A 179 -23.77 -16.02 22.89
CA ARG A 179 -24.40 -17.19 22.27
C ARG A 179 -25.09 -16.80 20.95
N PRO A 180 -25.41 -17.77 20.08
CA PRO A 180 -26.15 -17.52 18.85
C PRO A 180 -27.46 -16.78 19.11
N GLY A 181 -27.76 -15.79 18.28
CA GLY A 181 -28.92 -14.90 18.41
C GLY A 181 -28.76 -13.74 19.40
N GLU A 182 -27.61 -13.63 20.07
CA GLU A 182 -27.33 -12.49 20.96
C GLU A 182 -26.58 -11.38 20.22
N LEU A 183 -27.06 -10.15 20.39
CA LEU A 183 -26.39 -8.92 19.99
C LEU A 183 -25.66 -8.30 21.19
N LEU A 184 -24.32 -8.30 21.16
CA LEU A 184 -23.48 -7.57 22.11
C LEU A 184 -23.13 -6.20 21.55
N ALA A 185 -23.59 -5.14 22.21
CA ALA A 185 -23.15 -3.77 21.91
C ALA A 185 -21.96 -3.39 22.80
N VAL A 186 -20.86 -2.96 22.20
CA VAL A 186 -19.64 -2.51 22.89
C VAL A 186 -19.50 -1.01 22.74
N VAL A 187 -19.52 -0.29 23.86
CA VAL A 187 -19.44 1.17 23.91
C VAL A 187 -18.32 1.63 24.84
N GLY A 188 -17.82 2.84 24.60
CA GLY A 188 -16.74 3.42 25.40
C GLY A 188 -16.04 4.58 24.69
N PRO A 189 -15.25 5.38 25.40
CA PRO A 189 -14.53 6.51 24.81
C PRO A 189 -13.57 6.06 23.69
N VAL A 190 -13.13 7.02 22.88
CA VAL A 190 -12.07 6.78 21.89
C VAL A 190 -10.81 6.33 22.64
N GLY A 191 -10.14 5.29 22.13
CA GLY A 191 -8.96 4.72 22.79
C GLY A 191 -9.25 3.72 23.91
N ALA A 192 -10.52 3.41 24.24
CA ALA A 192 -10.85 2.46 25.30
C ALA A 192 -10.45 0.98 25.04
N GLY A 193 -10.03 0.64 23.82
CA GLY A 193 -9.67 -0.74 23.43
C GLY A 193 -10.74 -1.50 22.64
N LYS A 194 -11.79 -0.83 22.12
CA LYS A 194 -12.92 -1.49 21.43
C LYS A 194 -12.50 -2.29 20.17
N SER A 195 -11.73 -1.70 19.27
CA SER A 195 -11.21 -2.41 18.09
C SER A 195 -10.17 -3.48 18.48
N SER A 196 -9.42 -3.27 19.57
CA SER A 196 -8.52 -4.28 20.13
C SER A 196 -9.26 -5.49 20.69
N LEU A 197 -10.45 -5.29 21.27
CA LEU A 197 -11.34 -6.37 21.68
C LEU A 197 -11.76 -7.22 20.47
N LEU A 198 -12.14 -6.60 19.36
CA LEU A 198 -12.46 -7.34 18.13
C LEU A 198 -11.24 -8.09 17.59
N SER A 199 -10.06 -7.46 17.64
CA SER A 199 -8.78 -8.08 17.24
C SER A 199 -8.41 -9.29 18.10
N ALA A 200 -8.74 -9.26 19.40
CA ALA A 200 -8.58 -10.41 20.30
C ALA A 200 -9.51 -11.57 19.94
N VAL A 201 -10.76 -11.28 19.52
CA VAL A 201 -11.69 -12.32 19.04
C VAL A 201 -11.24 -12.88 17.69
N LEU A 202 -10.65 -12.05 16.81
CA LEU A 202 -10.06 -12.49 15.54
C LEU A 202 -8.82 -13.37 15.70
N GLY A 203 -8.14 -13.28 16.85
CA GLY A 203 -6.86 -13.94 17.10
C GLY A 203 -5.64 -13.15 16.62
N GLU A 204 -5.82 -11.89 16.21
CA GLU A 204 -4.74 -10.98 15.82
C GLU A 204 -4.01 -10.37 17.03
N LEU A 205 -4.71 -10.25 18.18
CA LEU A 205 -4.12 -9.81 19.44
C LEU A 205 -3.94 -11.02 20.38
N PRO A 206 -2.72 -11.55 20.54
CA PRO A 206 -2.48 -12.75 21.34
C PRO A 206 -2.68 -12.50 22.84
N PRO A 207 -3.24 -13.47 23.60
CA PRO A 207 -3.35 -13.38 25.05
C PRO A 207 -1.97 -13.40 25.72
N SER A 208 -1.77 -12.53 26.71
CA SER A 208 -0.70 -12.68 27.71
C SER A 208 -1.19 -13.44 28.95
N GLN A 209 -2.46 -13.27 29.31
CA GLN A 209 -3.15 -14.02 30.37
C GLN A 209 -4.60 -14.29 29.93
N GLY A 210 -5.18 -15.37 30.45
CA GLY A 210 -6.55 -15.78 30.16
C GLY A 210 -6.67 -16.53 28.84
N GLN A 211 -7.91 -16.69 28.38
CA GLN A 211 -8.20 -17.43 27.15
C GLN A 211 -9.38 -16.81 26.39
N VAL A 212 -9.28 -16.84 25.05
CA VAL A 212 -10.41 -16.59 24.15
C VAL A 212 -10.74 -17.91 23.47
N THR A 213 -11.99 -18.34 23.56
CA THR A 213 -12.53 -19.49 22.82
C THR A 213 -13.51 -18.97 21.78
N VAL A 214 -13.22 -19.23 20.51
CA VAL A 214 -14.08 -18.87 19.40
C VAL A 214 -14.40 -20.13 18.59
N ARG A 215 -15.69 -20.45 18.47
CA ARG A 215 -16.18 -21.57 17.65
C ARG A 215 -17.15 -21.04 16.60
N GLY A 216 -16.89 -21.38 15.34
CA GLY A 216 -17.66 -20.89 14.19
C GLY A 216 -16.86 -19.98 13.27
N ARG A 217 -17.40 -19.73 12.09
CA ARG A 217 -16.80 -18.85 11.08
C ARG A 217 -17.05 -17.40 11.44
N ILE A 218 -16.03 -16.55 11.27
CA ILE A 218 -16.09 -15.13 11.60
C ILE A 218 -16.20 -14.30 10.31
N ALA A 219 -17.09 -13.31 10.30
CA ALA A 219 -17.10 -12.21 9.35
C ALA A 219 -16.74 -10.91 10.10
N TYR A 220 -15.76 -10.17 9.58
CA TYR A 220 -15.29 -8.91 10.17
C TYR A 220 -15.56 -7.74 9.23
N VAL A 221 -16.16 -6.69 9.78
CA VAL A 221 -16.35 -5.39 9.11
C VAL A 221 -15.47 -4.37 9.83
N PRO A 222 -14.36 -3.92 9.21
CA PRO A 222 -13.45 -2.96 9.82
C PRO A 222 -14.03 -1.55 9.85
N GLN A 223 -13.54 -0.73 10.80
CA GLN A 223 -13.91 0.68 10.92
C GLN A 223 -13.57 1.49 9.68
N GLN A 224 -12.44 1.18 9.04
CA GLN A 224 -12.09 1.72 7.72
C GLN A 224 -12.40 0.67 6.65
N PRO A 225 -13.49 0.83 5.87
CA PRO A 225 -13.86 -0.15 4.86
C PRO A 225 -12.81 -0.22 3.76
N TRP A 226 -12.35 -1.44 3.46
CA TRP A 226 -11.41 -1.71 2.38
C TRP A 226 -12.09 -2.42 1.21
N LEU A 227 -11.97 -1.84 0.03
CA LEU A 227 -12.41 -2.41 -1.24
C LEU A 227 -11.19 -2.78 -2.08
N PHE A 228 -11.21 -3.95 -2.68
CA PHE A 228 -10.12 -4.37 -3.56
C PHE A 228 -10.41 -3.93 -5.01
N PRO A 229 -9.38 -3.78 -5.86
CA PRO A 229 -9.56 -3.44 -7.26
C PRO A 229 -10.44 -4.47 -7.99
N GLY A 230 -11.63 -4.06 -8.42
CA GLY A 230 -12.63 -4.96 -9.01
C GLY A 230 -14.00 -4.30 -9.12
N THR A 231 -15.03 -5.06 -9.49
CA THR A 231 -16.41 -4.54 -9.53
C THR A 231 -17.03 -4.49 -8.13
N VAL A 232 -18.10 -3.70 -7.94
CA VAL A 232 -18.87 -3.71 -6.68
C VAL A 232 -19.39 -5.12 -6.37
N ARG A 233 -19.93 -5.82 -7.39
CA ARG A 233 -20.38 -7.21 -7.28
C ARG A 233 -19.25 -8.13 -6.80
N SER A 234 -18.06 -8.05 -7.40
CA SER A 234 -16.93 -8.89 -6.97
C SER A 234 -16.52 -8.59 -5.52
N ASN A 235 -16.59 -7.32 -5.10
CA ASN A 235 -16.31 -6.90 -3.74
C ASN A 235 -17.30 -7.49 -2.73
N ILE A 236 -18.58 -7.60 -3.08
CA ILE A 236 -19.62 -8.20 -2.23
C ILE A 236 -19.48 -9.73 -2.21
N LEU A 237 -19.30 -10.37 -3.38
CA LEU A 237 -19.18 -11.82 -3.50
C LEU A 237 -17.93 -12.38 -2.80
N PHE A 238 -16.81 -11.65 -2.89
CA PHE A 238 -15.54 -11.98 -2.22
C PHE A 238 -15.16 -13.46 -2.36
N GLY A 239 -15.15 -13.96 -3.59
CA GLY A 239 -14.80 -15.35 -3.94
C GLY A 239 -15.94 -16.38 -3.85
N LYS A 240 -17.13 -16.01 -3.35
CA LYS A 240 -18.32 -16.88 -3.40
C LYS A 240 -19.01 -16.84 -4.76
N LYS A 241 -19.78 -17.90 -5.05
CA LYS A 241 -20.63 -17.98 -6.24
C LYS A 241 -21.73 -16.93 -6.19
N TYR A 242 -22.10 -16.40 -7.35
CA TYR A 242 -23.20 -15.45 -7.47
C TYR A 242 -24.55 -16.20 -7.41
N GLU A 243 -25.31 -15.91 -6.36
CA GLU A 243 -26.68 -16.37 -6.16
C GLU A 243 -27.62 -15.16 -6.18
N LYS A 244 -28.44 -15.04 -7.22
CA LYS A 244 -29.26 -13.85 -7.49
C LYS A 244 -30.18 -13.48 -6.32
N ASP A 245 -31.02 -14.40 -5.86
CA ASP A 245 -32.01 -14.13 -4.80
C ASP A 245 -31.35 -13.70 -3.49
N ARG A 246 -30.22 -14.32 -3.15
CA ARG A 246 -29.44 -13.99 -1.95
C ARG A 246 -28.78 -12.62 -2.11
N TYR A 247 -28.21 -12.35 -3.27
CA TYR A 247 -27.54 -11.10 -3.56
C TYR A 247 -28.50 -9.92 -3.50
N GLU A 248 -29.68 -10.04 -4.11
CA GLU A 248 -30.75 -9.03 -4.06
C GLU A 248 -31.22 -8.79 -2.61
N LYS A 249 -31.41 -9.85 -1.80
CA LYS A 249 -31.73 -9.71 -0.37
C LYS A 249 -30.66 -8.93 0.40
N VAL A 250 -29.38 -9.19 0.13
CA VAL A 250 -28.25 -8.50 0.77
C VAL A 250 -28.19 -7.03 0.35
N LEU A 251 -28.37 -6.73 -0.94
CA LEU A 251 -28.40 -5.35 -1.43
C LEU A 251 -29.52 -4.53 -0.76
N LYS A 252 -30.72 -5.12 -0.65
CA LYS A 252 -31.86 -4.51 0.03
C LYS A 252 -31.61 -4.30 1.52
N ALA A 253 -31.09 -5.32 2.21
CA ALA A 253 -30.76 -5.22 3.65
C ALA A 253 -29.69 -4.15 3.93
N CYS A 254 -28.75 -3.96 3.00
CA CYS A 254 -27.67 -2.98 3.13
C CYS A 254 -27.99 -1.62 2.50
N ALA A 255 -29.22 -1.35 2.07
CA ALA A 255 -29.63 -0.10 1.41
C ALA A 255 -28.68 0.32 0.27
N LEU A 256 -28.23 -0.63 -0.55
CA LEU A 256 -27.32 -0.38 -1.69
C LEU A 256 -28.06 -0.15 -3.02
N GLU A 257 -29.36 -0.46 -3.10
CA GLU A 257 -30.14 -0.33 -4.33
C GLU A 257 -30.13 1.12 -4.85
N GLU A 258 -30.33 2.09 -3.97
CA GLU A 258 -30.32 3.53 -4.31
C GLU A 258 -28.93 4.04 -4.71
N ASP A 259 -27.85 3.45 -4.19
CA ASP A 259 -26.48 3.80 -4.57
C ASP A 259 -26.10 3.28 -5.95
N LEU A 260 -26.63 2.12 -6.32
CA LEU A 260 -26.25 1.40 -7.55
C LEU A 260 -27.06 1.87 -8.76
N GLN A 261 -28.32 2.31 -8.56
CA GLN A 261 -29.17 2.85 -9.63
C GLN A 261 -28.54 3.99 -10.46
N PRO A 262 -27.86 5.01 -9.87
CA PRO A 262 -27.27 6.10 -10.64
C PRO A 262 -25.94 5.74 -11.32
N LEU A 263 -25.37 4.57 -11.05
CA LEU A 263 -24.11 4.16 -11.67
C LEU A 263 -24.36 3.59 -13.08
N GLU A 264 -23.56 4.02 -14.06
CA GLU A 264 -23.70 3.60 -15.47
C GLU A 264 -23.73 2.08 -15.66
N ASP A 265 -22.88 1.36 -14.90
CA ASP A 265 -22.78 -0.10 -14.93
C ASP A 265 -23.42 -0.78 -13.70
N GLY A 266 -24.19 -0.04 -12.89
CA GLY A 266 -24.79 -0.56 -11.67
C GLY A 266 -23.78 -1.25 -10.74
N ASP A 267 -24.01 -2.53 -10.43
CA ASP A 267 -23.13 -3.31 -9.57
C ASP A 267 -21.89 -3.87 -10.28
N LEU A 268 -21.78 -3.71 -11.60
CA LEU A 268 -20.59 -4.03 -12.39
C LEU A 268 -19.60 -2.85 -12.45
N THR A 269 -19.94 -1.69 -11.89
CA THR A 269 -19.03 -0.53 -11.81
C THR A 269 -17.71 -0.90 -11.16
N VAL A 270 -16.61 -0.49 -11.81
CA VAL A 270 -15.24 -0.80 -11.39
C VAL A 270 -14.77 0.17 -10.29
N VAL A 271 -14.41 -0.40 -9.14
CA VAL A 271 -13.78 0.27 -8.01
C VAL A 271 -12.26 0.15 -8.15
N ARG A 272 -11.57 1.26 -8.37
CA ARG A 272 -10.09 1.37 -8.44
C ARG A 272 -9.67 2.78 -8.02
N ASP A 273 -8.38 3.01 -7.77
CA ASP A 273 -7.80 4.35 -7.50
C ASP A 273 -8.09 5.42 -8.58
N ARG A 274 -8.43 5.01 -9.81
CA ARG A 274 -8.92 5.88 -10.90
C ARG A 274 -10.35 5.55 -11.36
N GLY A 275 -11.06 4.66 -10.65
CA GLY A 275 -12.46 4.33 -10.92
C GLY A 275 -13.41 5.38 -10.36
N THR A 276 -14.72 5.13 -10.47
CA THR A 276 -15.74 6.02 -9.90
C THR A 276 -15.53 6.17 -8.39
N PRO A 277 -15.35 7.40 -7.87
CA PRO A 277 -15.07 7.60 -6.46
C PRO A 277 -16.34 7.29 -5.65
N LEU A 278 -16.27 6.23 -4.83
CA LEU A 278 -17.33 5.90 -3.86
C LEU A 278 -17.17 6.73 -2.59
N SER A 279 -18.29 7.17 -2.02
CA SER A 279 -18.32 7.85 -0.71
C SER A 279 -17.91 6.92 0.43
N ALA A 280 -17.54 7.48 1.58
CA ALA A 280 -17.19 6.66 2.76
C ALA A 280 -18.37 5.77 3.21
N GLY A 281 -19.60 6.31 3.21
CA GLY A 281 -20.82 5.56 3.53
C GLY A 281 -21.11 4.42 2.54
N GLN A 282 -20.91 4.66 1.24
CA GLN A 282 -21.04 3.61 0.21
C GLN A 282 -20.02 2.49 0.42
N LYS A 283 -18.76 2.83 0.68
CA LYS A 283 -17.71 1.85 1.00
C LYS A 283 -18.05 1.04 2.26
N ALA A 284 -18.59 1.69 3.29
CA ALA A 284 -19.03 1.03 4.52
C ALA A 284 -20.17 0.04 4.24
N ARG A 285 -21.20 0.44 3.48
CA ARG A 285 -22.31 -0.44 3.07
C ARG A 285 -21.86 -1.62 2.22
N ILE A 286 -20.94 -1.43 1.28
CA ILE A 286 -20.37 -2.53 0.48
C ILE A 286 -19.58 -3.50 1.36
N SER A 287 -18.81 -2.99 2.33
CA SER A 287 -18.07 -3.82 3.31
C SER A 287 -19.02 -4.63 4.20
N LEU A 288 -20.12 -4.02 4.65
CA LEU A 288 -21.16 -4.71 5.41
C LEU A 288 -21.87 -5.77 4.55
N ALA A 289 -22.26 -5.43 3.31
CA ALA A 289 -22.86 -6.36 2.36
C ALA A 289 -21.95 -7.57 2.08
N ARG A 290 -20.63 -7.35 1.95
CA ARG A 290 -19.64 -8.42 1.85
C ARG A 290 -19.74 -9.37 3.04
N ALA A 291 -19.71 -8.85 4.27
CA ALA A 291 -19.80 -9.68 5.47
C ALA A 291 -21.11 -10.48 5.54
N VAL A 292 -22.26 -9.84 5.24
CA VAL A 292 -23.57 -10.50 5.25
C VAL A 292 -23.63 -11.59 4.18
N TYR A 293 -23.12 -11.33 2.98
CA TYR A 293 -23.07 -12.32 1.89
C TYR A 293 -22.21 -13.53 2.25
N GLN A 294 -21.19 -13.38 3.10
CA GLN A 294 -20.37 -14.50 3.57
C GLN A 294 -21.10 -15.49 4.50
N ASP A 295 -22.26 -15.15 5.08
CA ASP A 295 -23.05 -16.02 5.97
C ASP A 295 -22.18 -16.80 6.96
N ALA A 296 -21.54 -16.03 7.84
CA ALA A 296 -20.73 -16.50 8.93
C ALA A 296 -21.62 -16.87 10.14
N ASP A 297 -21.00 -17.42 11.18
CA ASP A 297 -21.68 -17.74 12.44
C ASP A 297 -21.52 -16.59 13.44
N ILE A 298 -20.41 -15.85 13.34
CA ILE A 298 -20.03 -14.72 14.19
C ILE A 298 -19.75 -13.50 13.33
N TYR A 299 -20.38 -12.36 13.67
CA TYR A 299 -20.22 -11.07 13.01
C TYR A 299 -19.56 -10.07 13.96
N LEU A 300 -18.42 -9.53 13.55
CA LEU A 300 -17.68 -8.50 14.26
C LEU A 300 -17.78 -7.19 13.48
N LEU A 301 -18.50 -6.23 14.04
CA LEU A 301 -18.84 -4.97 13.36
C LEU A 301 -18.16 -3.80 14.07
N ASP A 302 -17.10 -3.25 13.47
CA ASP A 302 -16.33 -2.14 14.04
C ASP A 302 -16.87 -0.80 13.53
N ASP A 303 -17.88 -0.26 14.23
CA ASP A 303 -18.53 1.03 13.93
C ASP A 303 -18.96 1.25 12.46
N PRO A 304 -19.67 0.28 11.83
CA PRO A 304 -20.02 0.33 10.41
C PRO A 304 -21.06 1.42 10.06
N LEU A 305 -21.68 2.04 11.08
CA LEU A 305 -22.77 3.00 10.96
C LEU A 305 -22.30 4.47 11.07
N SER A 306 -21.03 4.71 11.33
CA SER A 306 -20.48 6.05 11.61
C SER A 306 -20.42 6.97 10.38
N ALA A 307 -20.28 6.41 9.18
CA ALA A 307 -20.10 7.15 7.94
C ALA A 307 -21.38 7.32 7.10
N VAL A 308 -22.53 6.88 7.62
CA VAL A 308 -23.83 6.93 6.93
C VAL A 308 -24.77 7.91 7.64
N ASP A 309 -25.74 8.45 6.89
CA ASP A 309 -26.79 9.30 7.45
C ASP A 309 -27.70 8.52 8.41
N ALA A 310 -28.42 9.24 9.28
CA ALA A 310 -29.24 8.63 10.32
C ALA A 310 -30.37 7.73 9.78
N GLY A 311 -30.94 8.08 8.62
CA GLY A 311 -32.00 7.30 7.98
C GLY A 311 -31.49 5.94 7.49
N VAL A 312 -30.40 5.97 6.72
CA VAL A 312 -29.70 4.76 6.27
C VAL A 312 -29.18 3.96 7.46
N SER A 313 -28.59 4.60 8.47
CA SER A 313 -28.10 3.95 9.68
C SER A 313 -29.20 3.15 10.40
N LYS A 314 -30.39 3.74 10.54
CA LYS A 314 -31.56 3.07 11.11
C LYS A 314 -32.02 1.88 10.27
N HIS A 315 -32.09 2.05 8.94
CA HIS A 315 -32.41 0.94 8.02
C HIS A 315 -31.41 -0.21 8.13
N LEU A 316 -30.11 0.09 8.15
CA LEU A 316 -29.05 -0.91 8.31
C LEU A 316 -29.18 -1.64 9.66
N PHE A 317 -29.47 -0.92 10.74
CA PHE A 317 -29.65 -1.55 12.04
C PHE A 317 -30.87 -2.50 12.06
N GLU A 318 -32.02 -2.05 11.56
CA GLU A 318 -33.26 -2.83 11.59
C GLU A 318 -33.27 -3.99 10.59
N GLN A 319 -32.91 -3.74 9.33
CA GLN A 319 -33.02 -4.72 8.24
C GLN A 319 -31.79 -5.63 8.15
N CYS A 320 -30.58 -5.12 8.41
CA CYS A 320 -29.36 -5.92 8.34
C CYS A 320 -29.03 -6.54 9.71
N ILE A 321 -28.73 -5.72 10.72
CA ILE A 321 -28.22 -6.23 12.01
C ILE A 321 -29.31 -7.01 12.76
N ARG A 322 -30.54 -6.50 12.86
CA ARG A 322 -31.61 -7.15 13.63
C ARG A 322 -32.36 -8.23 12.89
N GLN A 323 -32.47 -8.16 11.57
CA GLN A 323 -33.25 -9.12 10.78
C GLN A 323 -32.36 -10.10 10.05
N ALA A 324 -31.42 -9.64 9.22
CA ALA A 324 -30.54 -10.56 8.48
C ALA A 324 -29.60 -11.35 9.39
N LEU A 325 -29.14 -10.78 10.51
CA LEU A 325 -28.20 -11.43 11.45
C LEU A 325 -28.86 -11.95 12.74
N HIS A 326 -30.19 -12.04 12.81
CA HIS A 326 -30.93 -12.30 14.05
C HIS A 326 -30.61 -13.63 14.76
N GLU A 327 -30.19 -14.68 14.05
CA GLU A 327 -29.82 -15.98 14.63
C GLU A 327 -28.31 -16.12 14.88
N LYS A 328 -27.51 -15.12 14.45
CA LYS A 328 -26.05 -15.16 14.47
C LYS A 328 -25.50 -14.50 15.73
N ILE A 329 -24.26 -14.80 16.08
CA ILE A 329 -23.54 -14.05 17.13
C ILE A 329 -23.13 -12.71 16.53
N THR A 330 -23.57 -11.58 17.10
CA THR A 330 -23.19 -10.26 16.59
C THR A 330 -22.55 -9.41 17.67
N ILE A 331 -21.32 -8.96 17.44
CA ILE A 331 -20.61 -7.97 18.28
C ILE A 331 -20.57 -6.66 17.51
N LEU A 332 -21.34 -5.67 17.99
CA LEU A 332 -21.41 -4.33 17.42
C LEU A 332 -20.63 -3.36 18.30
N VAL A 333 -19.49 -2.89 17.82
CA VAL A 333 -18.85 -1.70 18.37
C VAL A 333 -19.53 -0.49 17.75
N THR A 334 -20.02 0.43 18.57
CA THR A 334 -20.62 1.67 18.07
C THR A 334 -20.41 2.82 19.06
N HIS A 335 -20.37 4.03 18.52
CA HIS A 335 -20.44 5.26 19.30
C HIS A 335 -21.86 5.80 19.45
N GLN A 336 -22.84 5.25 18.73
CA GLN A 336 -24.22 5.73 18.71
C GLN A 336 -25.06 5.03 19.79
N LEU A 337 -25.48 5.77 20.81
CA LEU A 337 -26.20 5.23 21.98
C LEU A 337 -27.63 4.76 21.66
N GLN A 338 -28.22 5.26 20.57
CA GLN A 338 -29.60 4.96 20.18
C GLN A 338 -29.87 3.46 19.94
N TYR A 339 -28.84 2.71 19.50
CA TYR A 339 -28.94 1.28 19.20
C TYR A 339 -28.77 0.37 20.42
N LEU A 340 -28.43 0.92 21.58
CA LEU A 340 -28.23 0.15 22.80
C LEU A 340 -29.52 -0.46 23.35
N LYS A 341 -30.66 0.18 23.11
CA LYS A 341 -31.97 -0.27 23.62
C LYS A 341 -32.35 -1.67 23.13
N ASP A 342 -31.86 -2.01 21.94
CA ASP A 342 -32.21 -3.24 21.22
C ASP A 342 -31.14 -4.34 21.35
N ALA A 343 -30.04 -4.07 22.04
CA ALA A 343 -28.97 -5.03 22.27
C ALA A 343 -29.34 -6.02 23.38
N SER A 344 -29.02 -7.30 23.17
CA SER A 344 -29.22 -8.36 24.17
C SER A 344 -28.29 -8.17 25.36
N GLN A 345 -27.06 -7.72 25.11
CA GLN A 345 -26.06 -7.41 26.13
C GLN A 345 -25.34 -6.12 25.74
N ILE A 346 -25.00 -5.30 26.73
CA ILE A 346 -24.19 -4.09 26.56
C ILE A 346 -22.94 -4.21 27.41
N LEU A 347 -21.79 -3.90 26.82
CA LEU A 347 -20.48 -3.89 27.48
C LEU A 347 -19.88 -2.50 27.36
N ILE A 348 -19.66 -1.85 28.51
CA ILE A 348 -19.02 -0.54 28.60
C ILE A 348 -17.53 -0.75 28.88
N LEU A 349 -16.68 -0.38 27.92
CA LEU A 349 -15.23 -0.50 28.00
C LEU A 349 -14.60 0.87 28.31
N LYS A 350 -13.69 0.92 29.27
CA LYS A 350 -12.88 2.10 29.60
C LYS A 350 -11.48 1.66 29.98
N ASP A 351 -10.46 2.30 29.40
CA ASP A 351 -9.04 2.01 29.67
C ASP A 351 -8.71 0.50 29.64
N GLY A 352 -9.25 -0.23 28.65
CA GLY A 352 -9.02 -1.67 28.49
C GLY A 352 -9.78 -2.59 29.45
N LYS A 353 -10.64 -2.04 30.34
CA LYS A 353 -11.40 -2.79 31.35
C LYS A 353 -12.91 -2.74 31.11
N ILE A 354 -13.60 -3.81 31.48
CA ILE A 354 -15.07 -3.81 31.54
C ILE A 354 -15.49 -3.01 32.76
N MET A 355 -16.14 -1.86 32.54
CA MET A 355 -16.70 -1.06 33.62
C MET A 355 -18.05 -1.59 34.08
N LYS A 356 -18.93 -1.89 33.12
CA LYS A 356 -20.28 -2.40 33.34
C LYS A 356 -20.65 -3.37 32.23
N LYS A 357 -21.43 -4.40 32.59
CA LYS A 357 -22.01 -5.39 31.69
C LYS A 357 -23.45 -5.65 32.13
N GLY A 358 -24.40 -5.61 31.22
CA GLY A 358 -25.81 -5.89 31.52
C GLY A 358 -26.73 -5.58 30.35
N THR A 359 -28.03 -5.67 30.58
CA THR A 359 -29.05 -5.19 29.63
C THR A 359 -29.27 -3.69 29.74
N PHE A 360 -29.95 -3.08 28.77
CA PHE A 360 -30.25 -1.63 28.81
C PHE A 360 -31.03 -1.22 30.06
N ALA A 361 -31.88 -2.09 30.60
CA ALA A 361 -32.68 -1.84 31.80
C ALA A 361 -31.87 -1.91 33.12
N GLU A 362 -30.79 -2.69 33.13
CA GLU A 362 -29.89 -2.87 34.29
C GLU A 362 -28.80 -1.80 34.35
N LEU A 363 -28.56 -1.11 33.24
CA LEU A 363 -27.67 0.04 33.21
C LEU A 363 -28.35 1.25 33.85
N PRO A 364 -27.64 2.01 34.71
CA PRO A 364 -28.21 3.22 35.30
C PRO A 364 -28.62 4.19 34.19
N LYS A 365 -29.78 4.83 34.40
CA LYS A 365 -30.40 5.75 33.42
C LYS A 365 -29.38 6.74 32.86
N PRO A 366 -29.45 7.06 31.55
CA PRO A 366 -28.58 8.06 30.93
C PRO A 366 -28.80 9.40 31.64
N GLY A 367 -27.80 9.85 32.39
CA GLY A 367 -27.88 11.11 33.13
C GLY A 367 -27.06 11.20 34.43
N VAL A 368 -26.46 10.10 34.93
CA VAL A 368 -25.62 10.20 36.17
C VAL A 368 -24.16 9.72 35.99
N ASP A 369 -23.85 8.85 35.02
CA ASP A 369 -22.47 8.38 34.75
C ASP A 369 -22.00 8.49 33.28
N PHE A 370 -22.90 8.83 32.35
CA PHE A 370 -22.54 8.95 30.92
C PHE A 370 -21.85 10.29 30.59
N GLU A 371 -21.96 11.30 31.46
CA GLU A 371 -21.35 12.62 31.25
C GLU A 371 -19.83 12.64 31.43
N ASP A 372 -19.25 11.67 32.16
CA ASP A 372 -17.79 11.49 32.26
C ASP A 372 -17.17 10.82 31.01
N ILE A 373 -18.01 10.44 30.04
CA ILE A 373 -17.59 9.95 28.73
C ILE A 373 -18.02 11.02 27.72
N PRO A 374 -17.10 11.85 27.19
CA PRO A 374 -17.47 12.95 26.30
C PRO A 374 -17.88 12.40 24.93
N LEU A 375 -19.13 11.93 24.82
CA LEU A 375 -19.80 11.62 23.56
C LEU A 375 -20.76 12.79 23.28
N LYS A 376 -20.22 13.85 22.67
CA LYS A 376 -21.02 14.98 22.18
C LYS A 376 -21.93 14.51 21.05
N GLU A 377 -23.24 14.44 21.31
CA GLU A 377 -24.25 14.58 20.27
C GLU A 377 -24.19 16.03 19.76
N LYS A 378 -23.82 16.22 18.49
CA LYS A 378 -24.06 17.47 17.77
C LYS A 378 -25.10 17.18 16.70
N GLU A 379 -26.36 17.20 17.08
CA GLU A 379 -27.44 17.58 16.17
C GLU A 379 -27.51 19.10 16.12
N ALA A 380 -27.20 19.67 14.96
CA ALA A 380 -27.56 21.03 14.63
C ALA A 380 -27.82 21.08 13.12
N GLU A 381 -29.10 21.03 12.75
CA GLU A 381 -29.58 21.48 11.45
C GLU A 381 -29.21 22.96 11.25
N PRO A 382 -28.71 23.38 10.07
CA PRO A 382 -28.72 24.79 9.70
C PRO A 382 -30.14 25.21 9.24
N PRO A 383 -30.64 26.41 9.62
CA PRO A 383 -31.94 26.90 9.19
C PRO A 383 -31.96 27.31 7.70
N PRO A 384 -33.15 27.39 7.07
CA PRO A 384 -33.30 27.64 5.64
C PRO A 384 -33.09 29.13 5.31
N VAL A 385 -32.43 29.41 4.18
CA VAL A 385 -32.27 30.77 3.64
C VAL A 385 -33.09 30.90 2.34
N PRO A 386 -33.85 31.99 2.11
CA PRO A 386 -34.87 32.07 1.06
C PRO A 386 -34.34 32.47 -0.31
N ASP A 387 -35.16 32.17 -1.34
CA ASP A 387 -34.93 32.29 -2.78
C ASP A 387 -34.71 33.71 -3.37
N SER A 388 -33.71 33.80 -4.26
CA SER A 388 -33.68 34.53 -5.56
C SER A 388 -33.59 36.09 -5.55
N PRO A 389 -33.15 36.79 -6.65
CA PRO A 389 -33.10 36.34 -8.04
C PRO A 389 -31.83 36.64 -8.88
N THR A 390 -31.71 35.85 -9.95
CA THR A 390 -30.88 35.98 -11.16
C THR A 390 -30.92 37.36 -11.84
N PRO A 391 -29.82 37.75 -12.53
CA PRO A 391 -29.93 38.54 -13.75
C PRO A 391 -29.32 37.83 -14.98
N ARG A 392 -30.05 37.96 -16.09
CA ARG A 392 -29.65 37.69 -17.48
C ARG A 392 -28.70 38.78 -18.00
N SER A 393 -27.68 38.40 -18.76
CA SER A 393 -27.08 39.19 -19.85
C SER A 393 -26.23 38.24 -20.72
N GLN A 394 -26.70 37.86 -21.91
CA GLN A 394 -26.39 38.44 -23.22
C GLN A 394 -24.90 38.41 -23.62
N ALA A 395 -24.60 37.43 -24.49
CA ALA A 395 -23.73 37.42 -25.66
C ALA A 395 -22.60 38.44 -25.80
N SER A 396 -21.40 37.94 -26.11
CA SER A 396 -20.49 38.52 -27.11
C SER A 396 -19.55 37.45 -27.64
N GLU A 397 -19.46 37.40 -28.96
CA GLU A 397 -18.68 36.51 -29.81
C GLU A 397 -17.18 36.78 -29.70
N SER A 398 -16.37 35.73 -29.84
CA SER A 398 -15.21 35.79 -30.74
C SER A 398 -14.70 34.38 -31.06
N SER A 399 -14.77 34.09 -32.35
CA SER A 399 -14.26 32.94 -33.09
C SER A 399 -12.74 33.03 -33.30
N VAL A 400 -12.01 31.92 -33.20
CA VAL A 400 -10.98 31.55 -34.19
C VAL A 400 -10.99 30.03 -34.39
N GLU A 401 -10.91 29.70 -35.67
CA GLU A 401 -11.14 28.47 -36.42
C GLU A 401 -9.84 27.65 -36.59
N SER A 402 -9.96 26.33 -36.75
CA SER A 402 -9.09 25.56 -37.68
C SER A 402 -9.74 24.22 -38.07
N GLN A 403 -10.08 24.14 -39.35
CA GLN A 403 -10.57 23.03 -40.19
C GLN A 403 -9.54 21.87 -40.31
N GLU A 404 -9.95 20.60 -40.17
CA GLU A 404 -10.33 19.57 -41.17
C GLU A 404 -9.20 18.80 -41.93
N ASN A 405 -9.04 17.50 -41.56
CA ASN A 405 -9.07 16.23 -42.37
C ASN A 405 -8.12 15.99 -43.59
N PRO A 406 -8.01 14.77 -44.21
CA PRO A 406 -8.37 13.35 -43.85
C PRO A 406 -7.38 12.20 -44.30
N ARG A 407 -7.54 10.98 -43.71
CA ARG A 407 -7.46 9.56 -44.27
C ARG A 407 -6.14 9.02 -44.93
N PRO A 408 -5.91 7.69 -45.13
CA PRO A 408 -6.88 6.59 -45.33
C PRO A 408 -6.64 5.20 -44.68
N LEU A 409 -7.69 4.38 -44.82
CA LEU A 409 -7.87 2.94 -44.58
C LEU A 409 -7.01 2.04 -45.49
N LEU A 410 -6.70 0.84 -44.98
CA LEU A 410 -6.61 -0.41 -45.74
C LEU A 410 -7.16 -1.56 -44.87
N GLU A 411 -8.22 -2.20 -45.36
CA GLU A 411 -8.74 -3.50 -44.92
C GLU A 411 -7.99 -4.61 -45.66
N ASP A 412 -7.76 -5.76 -45.01
CA ASP A 412 -8.07 -7.06 -45.63
C ASP A 412 -8.14 -8.22 -44.61
N ALA A 413 -9.25 -8.96 -44.73
CA ALA A 413 -9.52 -10.38 -44.48
C ALA A 413 -9.45 -11.01 -43.05
N ALA A 414 -10.61 -11.53 -42.62
CA ALA A 414 -10.89 -12.49 -41.52
C ALA A 414 -11.11 -13.93 -42.10
N PRO A 415 -11.49 -15.04 -41.37
CA PRO A 415 -11.93 -15.14 -39.95
C PRO A 415 -11.56 -16.43 -39.14
N GLN A 416 -12.05 -16.47 -37.87
CA GLN A 416 -12.30 -17.62 -36.92
C GLN A 416 -11.09 -18.24 -36.19
N ASP A 417 -11.06 -18.57 -34.88
CA ASP A 417 -12.05 -18.70 -33.80
C ASP A 417 -11.38 -18.61 -32.39
N GLN A 418 -12.17 -18.15 -31.41
CA GLN A 418 -12.20 -18.48 -29.96
C GLN A 418 -11.01 -18.21 -28.98
N ASP A 419 -11.35 -17.38 -27.98
CA ASP A 419 -11.06 -17.48 -26.54
C ASP A 419 -9.62 -17.43 -26.02
N ALA A 420 -9.11 -16.20 -25.87
CA ALA A 420 -8.26 -15.80 -24.75
C ALA A 420 -8.16 -14.27 -24.69
N GLU A 421 -9.04 -13.61 -23.92
CA GLU A 421 -8.91 -12.17 -23.68
C GLU A 421 -7.75 -11.90 -22.71
N ASN A 422 -6.55 -11.85 -23.28
CA ASN A 422 -5.35 -11.30 -22.65
C ASN A 422 -5.55 -9.80 -22.47
N ILE A 423 -5.90 -9.38 -21.25
CA ILE A 423 -5.83 -7.98 -20.83
C ILE A 423 -4.36 -7.53 -20.92
N ARG A 424 -3.98 -6.93 -22.05
CA ARG A 424 -2.74 -6.17 -22.17
C ARG A 424 -2.88 -4.93 -21.29
N VAL A 425 -2.38 -5.02 -20.07
CA VAL A 425 -2.20 -3.90 -19.15
C VAL A 425 -1.14 -2.98 -19.75
N THR A 426 -1.57 -1.94 -20.46
CA THR A 426 -0.70 -0.83 -20.83
C THR A 426 -0.40 -0.04 -19.55
N LEU A 427 0.72 -0.35 -18.90
CA LEU A 427 1.32 0.52 -17.90
C LEU A 427 1.59 1.88 -18.57
N SER A 428 0.76 2.88 -18.29
CA SER A 428 1.04 4.25 -18.69
C SER A 428 2.30 4.69 -17.95
N LEU A 429 3.40 4.83 -18.68
CA LEU A 429 4.62 5.46 -18.21
C LEU A 429 4.27 6.80 -17.59
N GLU A 430 4.81 7.02 -16.39
CA GLU A 430 4.80 8.27 -15.66
C GLU A 430 5.11 9.42 -16.63
N SER A 431 4.21 10.40 -16.73
CA SER A 431 4.40 11.59 -17.55
C SER A 431 5.56 12.39 -16.95
N ARG A 432 6.78 12.10 -17.41
CA ARG A 432 7.93 12.97 -17.20
C ARG A 432 7.64 14.27 -17.93
N SER A 433 7.74 15.39 -17.21
CA SER A 433 7.76 16.70 -17.82
C SER A 433 8.90 16.78 -18.83
N GLU A 434 8.59 16.73 -20.12
CA GLU A 434 9.55 17.04 -21.18
C GLU A 434 9.69 18.55 -21.27
N GLY A 435 10.88 19.04 -20.90
CA GLY A 435 11.27 20.43 -21.05
C GLY A 435 12.78 20.51 -21.14
N LYS A 436 13.29 21.54 -21.84
CA LYS A 436 14.74 21.85 -21.87
C LYS A 436 15.19 22.14 -20.44
N VAL A 437 15.85 21.17 -19.81
CA VAL A 437 16.47 21.33 -18.51
C VAL A 437 17.43 22.52 -18.60
N GLY A 438 17.18 23.56 -17.80
CA GLY A 438 18.01 24.76 -17.81
C GLY A 438 19.45 24.42 -17.41
N PHE A 439 20.45 25.08 -18.04
CA PHE A 439 21.88 24.89 -17.74
C PHE A 439 22.20 25.07 -16.24
N LYS A 440 21.41 25.86 -15.52
CA LYS A 440 21.49 26.03 -14.07
C LYS A 440 21.23 24.73 -13.30
N THR A 441 20.30 23.90 -13.77
CA THR A 441 20.00 22.59 -13.16
C THR A 441 21.13 21.61 -13.43
N TYR A 442 21.70 21.60 -14.63
CA TYR A 442 22.92 20.83 -14.93
C TYR A 442 24.10 21.28 -14.05
N LYS A 443 24.33 22.59 -13.94
CA LYS A 443 25.38 23.16 -13.09
C LYS A 443 25.19 22.76 -11.62
N ASN A 444 23.97 22.82 -11.10
CA ASN A 444 23.67 22.37 -9.74
C ASN A 444 23.90 20.86 -9.59
N TYR A 445 23.52 20.04 -10.57
CA TYR A 445 23.76 18.59 -10.54
C TYR A 445 25.26 18.24 -10.50
N PHE A 446 26.08 18.93 -11.28
CA PHE A 446 27.53 18.74 -11.27
C PHE A 446 28.18 19.23 -9.98
N ILE A 447 27.73 20.36 -9.43
CA ILE A 447 28.26 20.92 -8.17
C ILE A 447 27.82 20.09 -6.95
N SER A 448 26.64 19.47 -6.97
CA SER A 448 26.15 18.58 -5.93
C SER A 448 26.77 17.18 -5.96
N GLY A 449 27.35 16.77 -7.09
CA GLY A 449 27.97 15.46 -7.28
C GLY A 449 29.38 15.38 -6.68
N ASP A 450 30.28 16.29 -7.07
CA ASP A 450 31.64 16.36 -6.53
C ASP A 450 32.36 17.67 -6.94
N ASN A 451 33.55 17.93 -6.40
CA ASN A 451 34.29 19.17 -6.66
C ASN A 451 34.77 19.27 -8.14
N TRP A 452 34.66 20.45 -8.76
CA TRP A 452 34.96 20.68 -10.19
C TRP A 452 36.37 20.21 -10.60
N PHE A 453 37.31 20.28 -9.67
CA PHE A 453 38.68 19.80 -9.83
C PHE A 453 38.76 18.29 -10.11
N ILE A 454 37.91 17.47 -9.49
CA ILE A 454 37.90 16.00 -9.67
C ILE A 454 37.40 15.66 -11.07
N ILE A 455 36.39 16.40 -11.58
CA ILE A 455 35.86 16.22 -12.94
C ILE A 455 36.93 16.58 -13.98
N ILE A 456 37.59 17.74 -13.81
CA ILE A 456 38.69 18.16 -14.71
C ILE A 456 39.82 17.14 -14.66
N PHE A 457 40.18 16.64 -13.48
CA PHE A 457 41.19 15.60 -13.31
C PHE A 457 40.82 14.32 -14.07
N LEU A 458 39.58 13.83 -13.95
CA LEU A 458 39.11 12.64 -14.68
C LEU A 458 39.13 12.83 -16.21
N ILE A 459 38.81 14.03 -16.70
CA ILE A 459 38.90 14.37 -18.12
C ILE A 459 40.36 14.36 -18.58
N LEU A 460 41.27 14.99 -17.82
CA LEU A 460 42.71 15.00 -18.13
C LEU A 460 43.30 13.59 -18.13
N VAL A 461 42.91 12.73 -17.17
CA VAL A 461 43.30 11.32 -17.13
C VAL A 461 42.79 10.56 -18.36
N ASN A 462 41.56 10.82 -18.81
CA ASN A 462 41.03 10.21 -20.05
C ASN A 462 41.79 10.67 -21.30
N ILE A 463 42.11 11.97 -21.41
CA ILE A 463 42.89 12.50 -22.53
C ILE A 463 44.30 11.92 -22.51
N ALA A 464 44.95 11.86 -21.35
CA ALA A 464 46.26 11.24 -21.21
C ALA A 464 46.23 9.76 -21.62
N ALA A 465 45.19 9.01 -21.24
CA ALA A 465 45.00 7.62 -21.66
C ALA A 465 44.83 7.49 -23.18
N GLN A 466 44.09 8.40 -23.83
CA GLN A 466 43.95 8.44 -25.29
C GLN A 466 45.26 8.80 -26.00
N VAL A 467 46.04 9.73 -25.46
CA VAL A 467 47.36 10.07 -26.01
C VAL A 467 48.31 8.88 -25.90
N SER A 468 48.33 8.19 -24.75
CA SER A 468 49.10 6.96 -24.58
C SER A 468 48.65 5.85 -25.53
N TYR A 469 47.34 5.75 -25.81
CA TYR A 469 46.78 4.80 -26.78
C TYR A 469 47.36 5.02 -28.18
N VAL A 470 47.31 6.27 -28.66
CA VAL A 470 47.85 6.63 -29.98
C VAL A 470 49.36 6.44 -30.05
N LEU A 471 50.07 6.76 -28.96
CA LEU A 471 51.53 6.63 -28.91
C LEU A 471 51.98 5.16 -28.97
N GLN A 472 51.22 4.25 -28.36
CA GLN A 472 51.52 2.82 -28.43
C GLN A 472 51.29 2.24 -29.83
N ASP A 473 50.19 2.58 -30.48
CA ASP A 473 49.91 2.12 -31.84
C ASP A 473 50.95 2.68 -32.83
N TRP A 474 51.39 3.92 -32.62
CA TRP A 474 52.50 4.53 -33.36
C TRP A 474 53.83 3.80 -33.12
N TRP A 475 54.16 3.46 -31.86
CA TRP A 475 55.38 2.72 -31.53
C TRP A 475 55.40 1.32 -32.15
N LEU A 476 54.30 0.59 -32.07
CA LEU A 476 54.15 -0.73 -32.70
C LEU A 476 54.20 -0.69 -34.23
N SER A 477 53.90 0.46 -34.85
CA SER A 477 54.04 0.62 -36.31
C SER A 477 55.49 0.79 -36.78
N SER A 478 56.40 1.14 -35.86
CA SER A 478 57.81 1.41 -36.18
C SER A 478 58.71 0.17 -36.07
N TRP A 479 58.18 -0.92 -35.52
CA TRP A 479 58.80 -2.24 -35.36
C TRP A 479 58.05 -3.26 -36.22
#